data_AF-A0A1M5DPZ8-F1
#
_entry.id   AF-A0A1M5DPZ8-F1
#
_cell.length_a   1.000
_cell.length_b   1.000
_cell.length_c   1.000
_cell.angle_alpha   90.00
_cell.angle_beta   90.00
_cell.angle_gamma   90.00
#
_symmetry.space_group_name_H-M   'P 1'
#
loop_
_entity.id
_entity.type
_entity.pdbx_description
1 polymer ?
#
loop_
_entity_poly.entity_id
_entity_poly.type
_entity_poly.pdbx_seq_one_letter_code
_entity_poly.pdbx_strand_id
1 'polypeptide(L)'
;MSISIPEGYAVESIPKAMKISTGENVGLFAFNILSEQNKIQIVITKEINNAIVSENFYPVLKDFYQQMIDKQNEKIVLKKI
;
A
#
# COMPACT_ATOMS: atom_id res chain seq x y z
N MET A 1 -8.75 0.30 -6.51
CA MET A 1 -8.42 0.89 -7.84
C MET A 1 -8.07 -0.24 -8.80
N SER A 2 -8.38 -0.12 -10.09
CA SER A 2 -8.04 -1.13 -11.11
C SER A 2 -7.43 -0.45 -12.33
N ILE A 3 -6.37 -1.04 -12.88
CA ILE A 3 -5.60 -0.56 -14.02
C ILE A 3 -5.56 -1.66 -15.07
N SER A 4 -5.87 -1.34 -16.33
CA SER A 4 -5.73 -2.29 -17.43
C SER A 4 -4.29 -2.32 -17.94
N ILE A 5 -3.78 -3.51 -18.22
CA ILE A 5 -2.47 -3.73 -18.83
C ILE A 5 -2.61 -3.52 -20.35
N PRO A 6 -1.78 -2.68 -20.98
CA PRO A 6 -1.78 -2.51 -22.43
C PRO A 6 -1.43 -3.82 -23.16
N GLU A 7 -1.93 -3.95 -24.40
CA GLU A 7 -1.59 -5.10 -25.24
C GLU A 7 -0.08 -5.20 -25.51
N GLY A 8 0.44 -6.44 -25.52
CA GLY A 8 1.87 -6.70 -25.71
C GLY A 8 2.74 -6.43 -24.48
N TYR A 9 2.15 -6.21 -23.31
CA TYR A 9 2.86 -6.11 -22.03
C TYR A 9 2.38 -7.16 -21.04
N ALA A 10 3.29 -7.62 -20.18
CA ALA A 10 3.01 -8.46 -19.02
C ALA A 10 3.57 -7.81 -17.76
N VAL A 11 3.00 -8.17 -16.60
CA VAL A 11 3.57 -7.78 -15.31
C VAL A 11 4.89 -8.49 -15.10
N GLU A 12 5.97 -7.73 -14.93
CA GLU A 12 7.28 -8.25 -14.56
C GLU A 12 7.43 -8.29 -13.04
N SER A 13 7.01 -7.23 -12.36
CA SER A 13 7.12 -7.15 -10.90
C SER A 13 6.04 -6.24 -10.31
N ILE A 14 5.53 -6.65 -9.15
CA ILE A 14 4.65 -5.85 -8.31
C ILE A 14 5.24 -5.71 -6.89
N PRO A 15 4.98 -4.57 -6.23
CA PRO A 15 5.16 -4.42 -4.79
C PRO A 15 4.64 -5.62 -3.99
N LYS A 16 5.43 -6.11 -3.03
CA LYS A 16 4.95 -7.12 -2.08
C LYS A 16 3.83 -6.56 -1.21
N ALA A 17 2.86 -7.37 -0.82
CA ALA A 17 1.84 -6.96 0.14
C ALA A 17 2.48 -6.49 1.45
N MET A 18 1.90 -5.47 2.07
CA MET A 18 2.34 -4.92 3.35
C MET A 18 1.14 -4.65 4.23
N LYS A 19 1.26 -4.96 5.52
CA LYS A 19 0.31 -4.56 6.55
C LYS A 19 1.09 -4.01 7.72
N ILE A 20 0.77 -2.78 8.12
CA ILE A 20 1.35 -2.10 9.29
C ILE A 20 0.22 -1.70 10.23
N SER A 21 0.50 -1.79 11.52
CA SER A 21 -0.37 -1.26 12.57
C SER A 21 0.48 -0.50 13.56
N THR A 22 -0.05 0.62 14.04
CA THR A 22 0.61 1.46 15.06
C THR A 22 0.57 0.83 16.46
N GLY A 23 -0.09 -0.31 16.64
CA GLY A 23 -0.45 -0.83 17.96
C GLY A 23 -1.66 -0.11 18.55
N GLU A 24 -2.22 -0.68 19.63
CA GLU A 24 -3.40 -0.18 20.37
C GLU A 24 -4.62 0.17 19.50
N ASN A 25 -4.70 -0.45 18.31
CA ASN A 25 -5.74 -0.20 17.32
C ASN A 25 -5.86 1.28 16.86
N VAL A 26 -4.84 2.11 17.04
CA VAL A 26 -4.89 3.55 16.68
C VAL A 26 -4.92 3.74 15.16
N GLY A 27 -4.06 3.02 14.44
CA GLY A 27 -3.93 3.11 13.00
C GLY A 27 -3.63 1.75 12.37
N LEU A 28 -4.22 1.54 11.19
CA LEU A 28 -4.00 0.37 10.35
C LEU A 28 -3.78 0.84 8.91
N PHE A 29 -2.77 0.27 8.27
CA PHE A 29 -2.59 0.38 6.83
C PHE A 29 -2.32 -0.99 6.25
N ALA A 30 -3.04 -1.34 5.20
CA ALA A 30 -2.79 -2.52 4.40
C ALA A 30 -2.75 -2.14 2.93
N PHE A 31 -1.75 -2.67 2.22
CA PHE A 31 -1.53 -2.45 0.81
C PHE A 31 -1.33 -3.80 0.13
N ASN A 32 -2.19 -4.11 -0.83
CA ASN A 32 -2.12 -5.35 -1.59
C ASN A 32 -2.34 -5.07 -3.07
N ILE A 33 -1.59 -5.79 -3.91
CA ILE A 33 -1.74 -5.74 -5.36
C ILE A 33 -2.04 -7.15 -5.85
N LEU A 34 -3.12 -7.26 -6.61
CA LEU A 34 -3.51 -8.47 -7.32
C LEU A 34 -3.32 -8.22 -8.81
N SER A 35 -2.66 -9.13 -9.50
CA SER A 35 -2.50 -9.09 -10.95
C SER A 35 -3.19 -10.30 -11.54
N GLU A 36 -4.25 -10.07 -12.29
CA GLU A 36 -5.02 -11.14 -12.94
C GLU A 36 -5.25 -10.79 -14.41
N GLN A 37 -4.89 -11.73 -15.30
CA GLN A 37 -5.05 -11.59 -16.75
C GLN A 37 -4.42 -10.30 -17.27
N ASN A 38 -5.24 -9.34 -17.72
CA ASN A 38 -4.84 -8.04 -18.27
C ASN A 38 -5.19 -6.88 -17.33
N LYS A 39 -5.33 -7.13 -16.02
CA LYS A 39 -5.67 -6.09 -15.04
C LYS A 39 -4.82 -6.22 -13.79
N ILE A 40 -4.52 -5.06 -13.23
CA ILE A 40 -3.87 -4.91 -11.94
C ILE A 40 -4.87 -4.23 -11.01
N GLN A 41 -5.20 -4.90 -9.92
CA GLN A 41 -6.08 -4.39 -8.88
C GLN A 41 -5.25 -4.00 -7.66
N ILE A 42 -5.39 -2.76 -7.25
CA ILE A 42 -4.71 -2.19 -6.08
C ILE A 42 -5.75 -2.00 -4.99
N VAL A 43 -5.55 -2.67 -3.87
CA VAL A 43 -6.39 -2.63 -2.67
C VAL A 43 -5.61 -1.95 -1.56
N ILE A 44 -6.16 -0.85 -1.06
CA ILE A 44 -5.57 -0.06 0.02
C ILE A 44 -6.61 0.08 1.12
N THR A 45 -6.25 -0.36 2.32
CA THR A 45 -7.01 -0.10 3.55
C THR A 45 -6.21 0.87 4.40
N LYS A 46 -6.84 1.96 4.82
CA LYS A 46 -6.28 2.94 5.76
C LYS A 46 -7.34 3.26 6.79
N GLU A 47 -7.05 2.98 8.04
CA GLU A 47 -7.94 3.24 9.18
C GLU A 47 -7.19 4.02 10.24
N ILE A 48 -7.87 5.01 10.81
CA ILE A 48 -7.41 5.75 11.98
C ILE A 48 -8.60 5.77 12.94
N ASN A 49 -8.49 5.04 14.05
CA ASN A 49 -9.61 4.80 14.95
C ASN A 49 -9.61 5.75 16.16
N ASN A 50 -8.53 6.50 16.39
CA ASN A 50 -8.41 7.47 17.46
C ASN A 50 -8.13 8.87 16.89
N ALA A 51 -9.01 9.83 17.20
CA ALA A 51 -8.88 11.22 16.75
C ALA A 51 -7.88 12.03 17.57
N ILE A 52 -7.61 11.61 18.81
CA ILE A 52 -6.68 12.24 19.74
C ILE A 52 -5.74 11.16 20.25
N VAL A 53 -4.44 11.42 20.19
CA VAL A 53 -3.39 10.54 20.72
C VAL A 53 -2.44 11.33 21.61
N SER A 54 -1.75 10.65 22.52
CA SER A 54 -0.72 11.27 23.34
C SER A 54 0.45 11.77 22.47
N GLU A 55 1.12 12.83 22.90
CA GLU A 55 2.33 13.36 22.28
C GLU A 55 3.44 12.30 22.11
N ASN A 56 3.56 11.37 23.07
CA ASN A 56 4.51 10.28 23.04
C ASN A 56 4.27 9.29 21.88
N PHE A 57 3.08 9.33 21.28
CA PHE A 57 2.69 8.49 20.15
C PHE A 57 3.12 9.06 18.79
N TYR A 58 3.56 10.33 18.75
CA TYR A 58 3.99 10.99 17.53
C TYR A 58 5.08 10.22 16.75
N PRO A 59 6.14 9.67 17.38
CA PRO A 59 7.15 8.91 16.65
C PRO A 59 6.56 7.70 15.90
N VAL A 60 5.59 7.01 16.53
CA VAL A 60 4.90 5.86 15.94
C VAL A 60 4.06 6.29 14.74
N LEU A 61 3.31 7.40 14.86
CA LEU A 61 2.52 7.92 13.74
C LEU A 61 3.40 8.40 12.59
N LYS A 62 4.50 9.08 12.89
CA LYS A 62 5.45 9.57 11.88
C LYS A 62 6.00 8.41 11.06
N ASP A 63 6.47 7.37 11.74
CA ASP A 63 6.99 6.16 11.09
C ASP A 63 5.90 5.43 10.28
N PHE A 64 4.70 5.29 10.84
CA PHE A 64 3.55 4.71 10.14
C PHE A 64 3.22 5.43 8.83
N TYR A 65 3.16 6.76 8.83
CA TYR A 65 2.91 7.54 7.62
C TYR A 65 4.09 7.48 6.64
N GLN A 66 5.33 7.48 7.14
CA GLN A 66 6.52 7.32 6.30
C GLN A 66 6.49 5.99 5.54
N GLN A 67 6.31 4.88 6.25
CA GLN A 67 6.18 3.56 5.64
C GLN A 67 5.01 3.46 4.65
N MET A 68 3.88 4.10 4.97
CA MET A 68 2.73 4.16 4.07
C MET A 68 3.09 4.86 2.74
N ILE A 69 3.75 6.02 2.80
CA ILE A 69 4.14 6.80 1.62
C ILE A 69 5.20 6.06 0.82
N ASP A 70 6.22 5.51 1.49
CA ASP A 70 7.28 4.74 0.83
C ASP A 70 6.70 3.55 0.09
N LYS A 71 5.72 2.86 0.69
CA LYS A 71 5.04 1.73 0.06
C LYS A 71 4.25 2.14 -1.17
N GLN A 72 3.55 3.27 -1.11
CA GLN A 72 2.76 3.79 -2.23
C GLN A 72 3.63 4.29 -3.40
N ASN A 73 4.89 4.64 -3.13
CA ASN A 73 5.86 5.07 -4.15
C ASN A 73 6.56 3.90 -4.84
N GLU A 74 6.41 2.66 -4.38
CA GLU A 74 6.96 1.49 -5.06
C GLU A 74 6.35 1.32 -6.46
N LYS A 75 7.19 0.99 -7.44
CA LYS A 75 6.79 0.92 -8.84
C LYS A 75 6.24 -0.45 -9.20
N ILE A 76 5.23 -0.46 -10.06
CA ILE A 76 4.80 -1.63 -10.82
C ILE A 76 5.55 -1.61 -12.14
N VAL A 77 6.21 -2.72 -12.48
CA VAL A 77 7.02 -2.83 -13.70
C VAL A 77 6.32 -3.73 -14.70
N LEU A 78 6.13 -3.22 -15.91
CA LEU A 78 5.62 -3.96 -17.05
C LEU A 78 6.76 -4.23 -18.02
N LYS A 79 6.83 -5.46 -18.52
CA LYS A 79 7.76 -5.87 -19.57
C LYS A 79 7.00 -6.12 -20.86
N LYS A 80 7.55 -5.62 -21.97
CA LYS A 80 7.04 -5.92 -23.30
C LYS A 80 7.29 -7.40 -23.63
N ILE A 81 6.25 -8.08 -24.12
CA ILE A 81 6.30 -9.46 -24.59
C ILE A 81 6.81 -9.49 -26.03
#